data_AF-A0A9E6BNL2-F1
#
_entry.id   AF-A0A9E6BNL2-F1
#
_cell.length_a   1.000
_cell.length_b   1.000
_cell.length_c   1.000
_cell.angle_alpha   90.00
_cell.angle_beta   90.00
_cell.angle_gamma   90.00
#
_symmetry.space_group_name_H-M   'P 1'
#
loop_
_entity.id
_entity.type
_entity.pdbx_description
1 polymer ?
#
loop_
_entity_poly.entity_id
_entity_poly.type
_entity_poly.pdbx_seq_one_letter_code
_entity_poly.pdbx_strand_id
1 'polypeptide(L)'
;MQRLKALAALAACTLMVAVLCQNIQHPIQAQESAKSGNKSGQKASAEKSKTARKKPRRRLPMYYGQIGLSRDQREKIYEIQAKYGSQIEELMKQLAALRQKQKEEIEAVLTDEQKERLTKLQEEGRKRRAARRKKKSSG
;
A
#
# COMPACT_ATOMS: atom_id res chain seq x y z
N MET A 1 -4.03 -9.87 49.91
CA MET A 1 -2.61 -9.59 49.62
C MET A 1 -2.27 -9.83 48.15
N GLN A 2 -2.64 -8.94 47.22
CA GLN A 2 -2.19 -9.00 45.81
C GLN A 2 -2.08 -7.58 45.20
N ARG A 3 -1.48 -6.64 45.95
CA ARG A 3 -1.15 -5.26 45.49
C ARG A 3 0.32 -4.92 45.75
N LEU A 4 1.23 -5.84 45.44
CA LEU A 4 2.68 -5.61 45.50
C LEU A 4 3.34 -6.30 44.30
N LYS A 5 3.38 -5.61 43.15
CA LYS A 5 4.27 -5.88 41.99
C LYS A 5 4.18 -4.79 40.90
N ALA A 6 3.84 -3.56 41.29
CA ALA A 6 4.18 -2.37 40.54
C ALA A 6 5.29 -1.68 41.35
N LEU A 7 6.42 -1.39 40.71
CA LEU A 7 7.64 -0.71 41.19
C LEU A 7 8.91 -1.59 41.19
N ALA A 8 9.43 -1.87 39.99
CA ALA A 8 10.87 -1.94 39.74
C ALA A 8 11.11 -1.90 38.22
N ALA A 9 12.11 -1.12 37.80
CA ALA A 9 12.60 -0.96 36.43
C ALA A 9 11.90 0.07 35.51
N LEU A 10 11.87 1.32 35.96
CA LEU A 10 11.89 2.49 35.07
C LEU A 10 13.18 3.26 35.36
N ALA A 11 14.25 3.02 34.59
CA ALA A 11 15.41 3.90 34.38
C ALA A 11 16.56 3.13 33.71
N ALA A 12 16.72 3.25 32.39
CA ALA A 12 18.01 3.35 31.68
C ALA A 12 17.79 3.31 30.15
N CYS A 13 18.44 4.23 29.45
CA CYS A 13 18.66 4.24 27.99
C CYS A 13 17.57 4.85 27.07
N THR A 14 17.04 6.00 27.48
CA THR A 14 16.78 7.09 26.52
C THR A 14 18.00 8.03 26.48
N LEU A 15 19.05 7.70 25.71
CA LEU A 15 20.06 8.64 25.16
C LEU A 15 21.21 7.87 24.48
N MET A 16 21.09 7.62 23.17
CA MET A 16 22.26 7.58 22.27
C MET A 16 21.95 8.49 21.09
N VAL A 17 22.48 9.70 21.20
CA VAL A 17 22.49 10.74 20.19
C VAL A 17 23.52 10.38 19.11
N ALA A 18 23.10 10.58 17.86
CA ALA A 18 23.89 10.91 16.67
C ALA A 18 25.41 10.74 16.73
N VAL A 19 25.92 9.70 16.05
CA VAL A 19 27.33 9.62 15.64
C VAL A 19 27.39 8.92 14.27
N LEU A 20 27.78 9.71 13.26
CA LEU A 20 28.42 9.35 11.97
C LEU A 20 27.54 9.06 10.74
N CYS A 21 27.17 10.17 10.08
CA CYS A 21 27.43 10.32 8.65
C CYS A 21 28.91 10.01 8.36
N GLN A 22 29.20 8.93 7.64
CA GLN A 22 30.43 8.74 6.84
C GLN A 22 30.29 7.43 6.04
N ASN A 23 29.94 7.54 4.76
CA ASN A 23 30.44 6.70 3.66
C ASN A 23 29.73 7.09 2.36
N ILE A 24 30.14 8.22 1.78
CA ILE A 24 29.92 8.56 0.37
C ILE A 24 31.30 8.61 -0.27
N GLN A 25 31.75 7.52 -0.88
CA GLN A 25 32.74 7.58 -1.96
C GLN A 25 32.79 6.24 -2.70
N HIS A 26 32.07 6.15 -3.82
CA HIS A 26 32.57 5.47 -5.03
C HIS A 26 31.98 6.19 -6.26
N PRO A 27 32.82 6.83 -7.08
CA PRO A 27 32.41 7.34 -8.39
C PRO A 27 32.40 6.16 -9.37
N ILE A 28 31.24 5.75 -9.86
CA ILE A 28 31.19 4.90 -11.06
C ILE A 28 31.28 5.82 -12.27
N GLN A 29 32.47 5.80 -12.85
CA GLN A 29 32.80 6.41 -14.13
C GLN A 29 31.79 5.97 -15.20
N ALA A 30 31.25 6.95 -15.90
CA ALA A 30 30.63 6.77 -17.19
C ALA A 30 31.72 6.34 -18.19
N GLN A 31 31.67 5.07 -18.60
CA GLN A 31 32.45 4.60 -19.74
C GLN A 31 31.52 4.57 -20.96
N GLU A 32 31.78 5.48 -21.89
CA GLU A 32 31.31 5.40 -23.27
C GLU A 32 31.75 4.06 -23.87
N SER A 33 30.82 3.33 -24.46
CA SER A 33 31.13 2.54 -25.64
C SER A 33 29.92 2.41 -26.56
N ALA A 34 30.13 2.92 -27.76
CA ALA A 34 29.64 2.42 -29.03
C ALA A 34 28.12 2.27 -29.23
N LYS A 35 27.58 3.36 -29.78
CA LYS A 35 26.63 3.36 -30.89
C LYS A 35 26.98 2.28 -31.93
N SER A 36 26.16 1.23 -32.02
CA SER A 36 26.00 0.46 -33.26
C SER A 36 24.52 0.46 -33.63
N GLY A 37 24.23 1.05 -34.79
CA GLY A 37 22.89 1.31 -35.26
C GLY A 37 22.25 0.12 -35.95
N ASN A 38 20.92 0.12 -35.96
CA ASN A 38 20.22 -0.30 -37.16
C ASN A 38 18.97 0.57 -37.36
N LYS A 39 18.90 1.21 -38.53
CA LYS A 39 17.79 2.01 -39.04
C LYS A 39 16.99 1.11 -39.99
N SER A 40 15.75 0.85 -39.64
CA SER A 40 14.62 0.72 -40.58
C SER A 40 13.36 0.92 -39.71
N GLY A 41 12.45 1.86 -39.93
CA GLY A 41 12.04 2.49 -41.17
C GLY A 41 10.63 2.01 -41.48
N GLN A 42 9.60 2.58 -40.82
CA GLN A 42 8.29 2.84 -41.43
C GLN A 42 7.35 3.62 -40.48
N LYS A 43 6.69 4.61 -41.08
CA LYS A 43 5.80 5.60 -40.48
C LYS A 43 4.37 5.29 -40.93
N ALA A 44 3.44 5.53 -40.00
CA ALA A 44 2.00 5.76 -40.18
C ALA A 44 1.05 4.56 -40.39
N SER A 45 0.19 4.35 -39.40
CA SER A 45 -1.27 4.43 -39.60
C SER A 45 -1.97 4.57 -38.24
N ALA A 46 -2.79 5.61 -38.11
CA ALA A 46 -3.68 5.83 -37.00
C ALA A 46 -4.85 4.83 -37.04
N GLU A 47 -5.34 4.46 -35.84
CA GLU A 47 -6.76 4.26 -35.48
C GLU A 47 -7.02 3.01 -34.62
N LYS A 48 -7.63 3.26 -33.45
CA LYS A 48 -8.33 2.35 -32.52
C LYS A 48 -7.70 0.98 -32.24
N SER A 49 -7.07 0.87 -31.06
CA SER A 49 -7.57 -0.12 -30.11
C SER A 49 -7.67 0.52 -28.73
N LYS A 50 -8.88 0.53 -28.17
CA LYS A 50 -9.09 0.74 -26.74
C LYS A 50 -8.23 -0.32 -26.06
N THR A 51 -7.16 0.10 -25.41
CA THR A 51 -6.25 -0.79 -24.69
C THR A 51 -7.08 -1.65 -23.76
N ALA A 52 -7.28 -2.91 -24.17
CA ALA A 52 -7.77 -3.94 -23.28
C ALA A 52 -6.90 -3.85 -22.03
N ARG A 53 -7.50 -3.49 -20.88
CA ARG A 53 -6.78 -3.41 -19.61
C ARG A 53 -6.05 -4.73 -19.47
N LYS A 54 -4.71 -4.71 -19.64
CA LYS A 54 -3.87 -5.90 -19.48
C LYS A 54 -4.27 -6.51 -18.14
N LYS A 55 -4.72 -7.76 -18.17
CA LYS A 55 -5.11 -8.51 -16.97
C LYS A 55 -4.02 -8.27 -15.92
N PRO A 56 -4.38 -7.86 -14.69
CA PRO A 56 -3.39 -7.48 -13.68
C PRO A 56 -2.31 -8.57 -13.63
N ARG A 57 -1.05 -8.14 -13.77
CA ARG A 57 0.10 -9.05 -13.83
C ARG A 57 0.03 -9.99 -12.62
N ARG A 58 -0.02 -11.30 -12.86
CA ARG A 58 0.09 -12.31 -11.80
C ARG A 58 1.44 -12.10 -11.11
N ARG A 59 1.40 -11.82 -9.80
CA ARG A 59 2.60 -11.55 -8.99
C ARG A 59 2.74 -12.68 -8.00
N LEU A 60 3.97 -13.16 -7.84
CA LEU A 60 4.28 -14.02 -6.71
C LEU A 60 4.01 -13.27 -5.39
N PRO A 61 3.58 -13.97 -4.34
CA PRO A 61 3.52 -13.39 -3.02
C PRO A 61 4.88 -12.82 -2.59
N MET A 62 4.85 -11.92 -1.61
CA MET A 62 6.05 -11.26 -1.12
C MET A 62 7.11 -12.29 -0.68
N TYR A 63 8.37 -12.08 -1.08
CA TYR A 63 9.53 -12.97 -0.84
C TYR A 63 9.53 -14.33 -1.56
N TYR A 64 8.43 -14.78 -2.16
CA TYR A 64 8.39 -16.08 -2.87
C TYR A 64 9.30 -16.12 -4.10
N GLY A 65 9.65 -14.96 -4.67
CA GLY A 65 10.64 -14.86 -5.74
C GLY A 65 12.09 -15.14 -5.29
N GLN A 66 12.37 -15.10 -3.98
CA GLN A 66 13.73 -15.20 -3.43
C GLN A 66 14.11 -16.63 -3.02
N ILE A 67 13.14 -17.54 -2.91
CA ILE A 67 13.35 -18.91 -2.40
C ILE A 67 13.64 -19.94 -3.51
N GLY A 68 14.00 -19.48 -4.71
CA GLY A 68 14.42 -20.39 -5.79
C GLY A 68 13.32 -21.31 -6.32
N LEU A 69 12.07 -20.83 -6.42
CA LEU A 69 10.95 -21.64 -6.92
C LEU A 69 11.19 -22.16 -8.35
N SER A 70 10.76 -23.39 -8.62
CA SER A 70 10.72 -23.95 -9.97
C SER A 70 9.63 -23.27 -10.82
N ARG A 71 9.68 -23.47 -12.15
CA ARG A 71 8.63 -22.96 -13.05
C ARG A 71 7.26 -23.54 -12.69
N ASP A 72 7.20 -24.83 -12.42
CA ASP A 72 5.95 -25.54 -12.14
C ASP A 72 5.35 -25.10 -10.80
N GLN A 73 6.19 -24.86 -9.79
CA GLN A 73 5.74 -24.30 -8.50
C GLN A 73 5.13 -22.90 -8.70
N ARG A 74 5.74 -22.05 -9.53
CA ARG A 74 5.19 -20.72 -9.84
C ARG A 74 3.83 -20.82 -10.52
N GLU A 75 3.68 -21.72 -11.50
CA GLU A 75 2.40 -21.88 -12.19
C GLU A 75 1.31 -22.36 -11.24
N LYS A 76 1.60 -23.36 -10.38
CA LYS A 76 0.67 -23.81 -9.34
C LYS A 76 0.27 -22.69 -8.38
N ILE A 77 1.20 -21.83 -7.97
CA ILE A 77 0.89 -20.67 -7.13
C ILE A 77 -0.07 -19.73 -7.86
N TYR A 78 0.14 -19.48 -9.14
CA TYR A 78 -0.74 -18.63 -9.94
C TYR A 78 -2.14 -19.21 -10.12
N GLU A 79 -2.26 -20.52 -10.30
CA GLU A 79 -3.54 -21.22 -10.34
C GLU A 79 -4.28 -21.11 -9.01
N ILE A 80 -3.58 -21.31 -7.89
CA ILE A 80 -4.12 -21.14 -6.54
C ILE A 80 -4.64 -19.72 -6.34
N GLN A 81 -3.83 -18.70 -6.67
CA GLN A 81 -4.24 -17.30 -6.59
C GLN A 81 -5.47 -17.01 -7.45
N ALA A 82 -5.55 -17.57 -8.67
CA ALA A 82 -6.70 -17.39 -9.54
C ALA A 82 -7.96 -18.07 -8.99
N LYS A 83 -7.83 -19.27 -8.43
CA LYS A 83 -8.94 -20.04 -7.83
C LYS A 83 -9.59 -19.26 -6.69
N TYR A 84 -8.80 -18.68 -5.80
CA TYR A 84 -9.32 -17.97 -4.63
C TYR A 84 -9.61 -16.49 -4.90
N GLY A 85 -9.06 -15.90 -5.96
CA GLY A 85 -9.21 -14.47 -6.25
C GLY A 85 -10.66 -14.01 -6.36
N SER A 86 -11.48 -14.73 -7.13
CA SER A 86 -12.91 -14.40 -7.29
C SER A 86 -13.70 -14.53 -5.99
N GLN A 87 -13.44 -15.58 -5.22
CA GLN A 87 -14.08 -15.82 -3.92
C GLN A 87 -13.72 -14.71 -2.91
N ILE A 88 -12.46 -14.30 -2.87
CA ILE A 88 -11.99 -13.19 -2.04
C ILE A 88 -12.68 -11.89 -2.47
N GLU A 89 -12.76 -11.59 -3.76
CA GLU A 89 -13.44 -10.39 -4.26
C GLU A 89 -14.93 -10.35 -3.88
N GLU A 90 -15.62 -11.49 -3.95
CA GLU A 90 -17.01 -11.62 -3.54
C GLU A 90 -17.18 -11.39 -2.03
N LEU A 91 -16.38 -12.06 -1.21
CA LEU A 91 -16.38 -11.87 0.25
C LEU A 91 -16.05 -10.43 0.64
N MET A 92 -15.13 -9.78 -0.05
CA MET A 92 -14.83 -8.36 0.17
C MET A 92 -16.03 -7.46 -0.14
N LYS A 93 -16.81 -7.74 -1.18
CA LYS A 93 -18.05 -7.00 -1.49
C LYS A 93 -19.11 -7.23 -0.41
N GLN A 94 -19.31 -8.48 0.02
CA GLN A 94 -20.24 -8.80 1.09
C GLN A 94 -19.85 -8.10 2.40
N LEU A 95 -18.55 -8.11 2.75
CA LEU A 95 -18.03 -7.41 3.91
C LEU A 95 -18.23 -5.89 3.82
N ALA A 96 -18.03 -5.29 2.64
CA ALA A 96 -18.27 -3.87 2.43
C ALA A 96 -19.76 -3.52 2.61
N ALA A 97 -20.67 -4.34 2.08
CA ALA A 97 -22.10 -4.16 2.25
C ALA A 97 -22.52 -4.27 3.73
N LEU A 98 -22.02 -5.28 4.45
CA LEU A 98 -22.30 -5.44 5.88
C LEU A 98 -21.77 -4.27 6.71
N ARG A 99 -20.56 -3.77 6.41
CA ARG A 99 -20.01 -2.59 7.09
C ARG A 99 -20.85 -1.34 6.86
N GLN A 100 -21.37 -1.16 5.65
CA GLN A 100 -22.25 -0.03 5.31
C GLN A 100 -23.57 -0.16 6.07
N LYS A 101 -24.20 -1.33 6.05
CA LYS A 101 -25.43 -1.59 6.80
C LYS A 101 -25.24 -1.40 8.31
N GLN A 102 -24.16 -1.94 8.87
CA GLN A 102 -23.80 -1.74 10.28
C GLN A 102 -23.68 -0.24 10.61
N LYS A 103 -23.03 0.54 9.74
CA LYS A 103 -22.89 1.99 9.93
C LYS A 103 -24.25 2.68 9.92
N GLU A 104 -25.12 2.34 8.97
CA GLU A 104 -26.47 2.90 8.87
C GLU A 104 -27.31 2.58 10.12
N GLU A 105 -27.25 1.34 10.61
CA GLU A 105 -27.94 0.95 11.84
C GLU A 105 -27.40 1.68 13.07
N ILE A 106 -26.07 1.89 13.16
CA ILE A 106 -25.46 2.70 14.23
C ILE A 106 -25.90 4.18 14.13
N GLU A 107 -25.97 4.74 12.93
CA GLU A 107 -26.41 6.13 12.76
C GLU A 107 -27.92 6.29 13.00
N ALA A 108 -28.72 5.24 12.77
CA ALA A 108 -30.16 5.25 12.99
C ALA A 108 -30.55 5.40 14.47
N VAL A 109 -29.71 4.96 15.41
CA VAL A 109 -29.98 5.12 16.85
C VAL A 109 -29.62 6.50 17.40
N LEU A 110 -29.03 7.37 16.59
CA LEU A 110 -28.65 8.73 17.01
C LEU A 110 -29.82 9.71 16.88
N THR A 111 -29.86 10.68 17.78
CA THR A 111 -30.75 11.85 17.64
C THR A 111 -30.28 12.76 16.51
N ASP A 112 -31.15 13.62 16.01
CA ASP A 112 -30.80 14.54 14.92
C ASP A 112 -29.68 15.50 15.31
N GLU A 113 -29.72 16.04 16.54
CA GLU A 113 -28.64 16.85 17.10
C GLU A 113 -27.29 16.10 17.14
N GLN A 114 -27.31 14.81 17.48
CA GLN A 114 -26.12 13.96 17.49
C GLN A 114 -25.58 13.71 16.08
N LYS A 115 -26.46 13.51 15.08
CA LYS A 115 -26.09 13.34 13.66
C LYS A 115 -25.46 14.61 13.09
N GLU A 116 -26.01 15.78 13.40
CA GLU A 116 -25.42 17.06 12.99
C GLU A 116 -24.02 17.25 13.57
N ARG A 117 -23.86 16.97 14.87
CA ARG A 117 -22.56 17.06 15.54
C ARG A 117 -21.56 16.06 14.97
N LEU A 118 -21.99 14.84 14.67
CA LEU A 118 -21.17 13.82 14.01
C LEU A 118 -20.68 14.31 12.64
N THR A 119 -21.55 14.91 11.83
CA THR A 119 -21.21 15.43 10.50
C THR A 119 -20.13 16.51 10.57
N LYS A 120 -20.28 17.48 11.50
CA LYS A 120 -19.29 18.55 11.73
C LYS A 120 -17.91 17.97 12.11
N LEU A 121 -17.88 17.01 13.04
CA LEU A 121 -16.65 16.33 13.45
C LEU A 121 -15.98 15.55 12.31
N GLN A 122 -16.77 14.90 11.45
CA GLN A 122 -16.24 14.19 10.28
C GLN A 122 -15.58 15.15 9.27
N GLU A 123 -16.18 16.32 9.04
CA GLU A 123 -15.61 17.36 8.17
C GLU A 123 -14.30 17.95 8.70
N GLU A 124 -14.27 18.30 9.98
CA GLU A 124 -13.06 18.78 10.65
C GLU A 124 -11.94 17.74 10.57
N GLY A 125 -12.29 16.47 10.81
CA GLY A 125 -11.36 15.35 10.66
C GLY A 125 -10.81 15.23 9.23
N ARG A 126 -11.65 15.41 8.20
CA ARG A 126 -11.20 15.45 6.80
C ARG A 126 -10.25 16.61 6.53
N LYS A 127 -10.59 17.83 6.96
CA LYS A 127 -9.75 19.03 6.83
C LYS A 127 -8.38 18.85 7.51
N ARG A 128 -8.38 18.34 8.75
CA ARG A 128 -7.15 18.06 9.51
C ARG A 128 -6.26 17.03 8.82
N ARG A 129 -6.83 15.95 8.28
CA ARG A 129 -6.08 14.94 7.51
C ARG A 129 -5.49 15.54 6.22
N ALA A 130 -6.26 16.36 5.51
CA ALA A 130 -5.78 17.04 4.30
C ALA A 130 -4.61 17.99 4.60
N ALA A 131 -4.71 18.81 5.65
CA ALA A 131 -3.65 19.72 6.08
C ALA A 131 -2.36 18.97 6.47
N ARG A 132 -2.48 17.87 7.24
CA ARG A 132 -1.32 17.02 7.59
C ARG A 132 -0.66 16.41 6.36
N ARG A 133 -1.46 15.98 5.37
CA ARG A 133 -0.92 15.44 4.11
C ARG A 133 -0.18 16.50 3.32
N LYS A 134 -0.72 17.73 3.24
CA LYS A 134 -0.07 18.87 2.57
C LYS A 134 1.26 19.25 3.24
N LYS A 135 1.29 19.31 4.57
CA LYS A 135 2.52 19.60 5.33
C LYS A 135 3.60 18.53 5.11
N LYS A 136 3.23 17.25 5.06
CA LYS A 136 4.16 16.13 4.79
C LYS A 136 4.70 16.12 3.36
N SER A 137 3.96 16.66 2.39
CA SER A 137 4.42 16.75 1.00
C SER A 137 5.27 18.00 0.70
N SER A 138 5.30 18.98 1.61
CA SER A 138 6.01 20.26 1.43
C SER A 138 7.26 20.41 2.29
N GLY A 139 7.66 19.37 3.03
CA GLY A 139 8.89 19.30 3.81
C GLY A 139 9.55 17.95 3.60
#